data_AF-A0A945I4T0-F1
#
_entry.id   AF-A0A945I4T0-F1
#
_cell.length_a   1.000
_cell.length_b   1.000
_cell.length_c   1.000
_cell.angle_alpha   90.00
_cell.angle_beta   90.00
_cell.angle_gamma   90.00
#
_symmetry.space_group_name_H-M   'P 1'
#
loop_
_entity.id
_entity.type
_entity.pdbx_description
1 polymer ?
#
loop_
_entity_poly.entity_id
_entity_poly.type
_entity_poly.pdbx_seq_one_letter_code
_entity_poly.pdbx_strand_id
1 'polypeptide(L)'
;MKKRTLLLMAISGICLLAVSLGLTVKVQAQSSTTPKISNQSTPFNGSQKKEIERIIGEYLRNNPEIIIESIRNMQARDRQQEQQRGRKNLVTYREMIFNDPTSPVGGNPKGDVTIVEFFDYNCSFCKRVFPIVKKLLEEDKNIRYVFKEFPILSPQSELAARAALAA
;
A
#
# COMPACT_ATOMS: atom_id res chain seq x y z
N MET A 1 26.38 -19.86 30.23
CA MET A 1 27.54 -19.85 29.29
C MET A 1 28.69 -20.67 29.87
N LYS A 2 28.84 -21.97 29.54
CA LYS A 2 30.07 -22.73 29.89
C LYS A 2 30.27 -24.08 29.17
N LYS A 3 29.65 -24.31 28.00
CA LYS A 3 29.83 -25.56 27.22
C LYS A 3 29.92 -25.40 25.69
N ARG A 4 30.17 -24.18 25.17
CA ARG A 4 30.28 -23.94 23.71
C ARG A 4 31.68 -23.54 23.22
N THR A 5 32.66 -23.47 24.12
CA THR A 5 33.99 -22.92 23.80
C THR A 5 35.01 -23.99 23.38
N LEU A 6 34.62 -25.27 23.26
CA LEU A 6 35.55 -26.37 22.99
C LEU A 6 35.59 -26.84 21.52
N LEU A 7 34.98 -26.10 20.60
CA LEU A 7 34.90 -26.47 19.17
C LEU A 7 35.52 -25.42 18.23
N LEU A 8 36.55 -24.70 18.69
CA LEU A 8 37.16 -23.60 17.91
C LEU A 8 38.69 -23.64 17.80
N MET A 9 39.34 -24.73 18.23
CA MET A 9 40.81 -24.81 18.29
C MET A 9 41.45 -25.79 17.28
N ALA A 10 40.71 -26.27 16.27
CA ALA A 10 41.18 -27.39 15.43
C ALA A 10 41.28 -27.12 13.92
N ILE A 11 41.19 -25.87 13.42
CA ILE A 11 41.29 -25.60 11.96
C ILE A 11 42.27 -24.46 11.63
N SER A 12 43.11 -24.03 12.57
CA SER A 12 44.13 -22.99 12.33
C SER A 12 45.54 -23.54 12.03
N GLY A 13 45.69 -24.86 11.85
CA GLY A 13 47.00 -25.54 11.89
C GLY A 13 47.47 -26.24 10.61
N ILE A 14 46.81 -26.05 9.45
CA ILE A 14 47.16 -26.75 8.19
C ILE A 14 47.40 -25.74 7.06
N CYS A 15 48.07 -24.63 7.34
CA CYS A 15 48.36 -23.59 6.34
C CYS A 15 49.84 -23.22 6.27
N LEU A 16 50.76 -24.18 6.48
CA LEU A 16 52.19 -23.87 6.55
C LEU A 16 53.17 -24.91 5.97
N LEU A 17 52.74 -25.89 5.17
CA LEU A 17 53.67 -26.85 4.52
C LEU A 17 53.23 -27.25 3.10
N ALA A 18 53.22 -26.30 2.18
CA ALA A 18 53.26 -26.59 0.74
C ALA A 18 53.83 -25.38 -0.04
N VAL A 19 55.04 -24.96 0.31
CA VAL A 19 55.90 -24.17 -0.58
C VAL A 19 56.89 -25.14 -1.23
N SER A 20 57.19 -24.90 -2.50
CA SER A 20 58.22 -25.54 -3.34
C SER A 20 57.89 -26.89 -4.00
N LEU A 21 57.05 -26.86 -5.04
CA LEU A 21 57.40 -27.50 -6.31
C LEU A 21 56.88 -26.61 -7.45
N GLY A 22 57.82 -25.92 -8.11
CA GLY A 22 57.55 -25.11 -9.28
C GLY A 22 57.11 -25.98 -10.44
N LEU A 23 55.86 -25.82 -10.85
CA LEU A 23 55.40 -26.12 -12.19
C LEU A 23 54.76 -24.84 -12.72
N THR A 24 55.49 -24.10 -13.56
CA THR A 24 54.96 -22.91 -14.22
C THR A 24 53.89 -23.35 -15.23
N VAL A 25 52.64 -23.39 -14.80
CA VAL A 25 51.51 -23.42 -15.73
C VAL A 25 51.49 -22.06 -16.42
N LYS A 26 51.92 -22.01 -17.68
CA LYS A 26 51.62 -20.88 -18.56
C LYS A 26 50.10 -20.80 -18.69
N VAL A 27 49.49 -19.85 -17.98
CA VAL A 27 48.11 -19.45 -18.24
C VAL A 27 48.11 -18.79 -19.61
N GLN A 28 47.77 -19.56 -20.64
CA GLN A 28 47.42 -19.01 -21.93
C GLN A 28 46.13 -18.20 -21.72
N ALA A 29 46.20 -16.88 -21.89
CA ALA A 29 45.00 -16.05 -21.99
C ALA A 29 44.22 -16.50 -23.23
N GLN A 30 43.29 -17.43 -23.06
CA GLN A 30 42.28 -17.69 -24.08
C GLN A 30 41.35 -16.48 -24.06
N SER A 31 41.38 -15.74 -25.17
CA SER A 31 40.39 -14.75 -25.53
C SER A 31 39.01 -15.39 -25.50
N SER A 32 38.32 -15.24 -24.37
CA SER A 32 36.89 -15.50 -24.28
C SER A 32 36.20 -14.51 -25.20
N THR A 33 35.80 -14.97 -26.39
CA THR A 33 34.84 -14.29 -27.23
C THR A 33 33.51 -14.26 -26.48
N THR A 34 33.29 -13.19 -25.71
CA THR A 34 31.98 -12.87 -25.14
C THR A 34 30.99 -12.80 -26.30
N PRO A 35 29.94 -13.65 -26.34
CA PRO A 35 28.92 -13.51 -27.36
C PRO A 35 28.26 -12.15 -27.14
N LYS A 36 28.51 -11.23 -28.07
CA LYS A 36 27.88 -9.92 -28.12
C LYS A 36 26.43 -10.17 -28.47
N ILE A 37 25.57 -10.34 -27.46
CA ILE A 37 24.13 -10.33 -27.66
C ILE A 37 23.80 -8.90 -28.12
N SER A 38 23.67 -8.72 -29.42
CA SER A 38 23.19 -7.48 -29.99
C SER A 38 21.73 -7.34 -29.58
N ASN A 39 21.44 -6.31 -28.79
CA ASN A 39 20.09 -5.96 -28.39
C ASN A 39 19.41 -5.31 -29.60
N GLN A 40 19.01 -6.12 -30.58
CA GLN A 40 18.25 -5.67 -31.75
C GLN A 40 16.76 -5.88 -31.48
N SER A 41 16.11 -4.85 -30.94
CA SER A 41 14.65 -4.76 -30.96
C SER A 41 14.21 -4.27 -32.35
N THR A 42 14.14 -5.17 -33.33
CA THR A 42 13.47 -4.86 -34.59
C THR A 42 11.96 -4.74 -34.31
N PRO A 43 11.30 -3.61 -34.64
CA PRO A 43 9.86 -3.48 -34.42
C PRO A 43 9.07 -4.56 -35.18
N PHE A 44 8.05 -5.12 -34.55
CA PHE A 44 7.17 -6.09 -35.21
C PHE A 44 6.47 -5.45 -36.42
N ASN A 45 6.44 -6.16 -37.54
CA ASN A 45 5.68 -5.75 -38.71
C ASN A 45 4.17 -6.00 -38.52
N GLY A 46 3.35 -5.52 -39.47
CA GLY A 46 1.89 -5.56 -39.34
C GLY A 46 1.28 -6.97 -39.23
N SER A 47 1.85 -7.98 -39.90
CA SER A 47 1.36 -9.35 -39.81
C SER A 47 1.77 -10.00 -38.48
N GLN A 48 3.00 -9.77 -38.02
CA GLN A 48 3.47 -10.22 -36.72
C GLN A 48 2.62 -9.63 -35.58
N LYS A 49 2.30 -8.34 -35.64
CA LYS A 49 1.46 -7.69 -34.62
C LYS A 49 0.07 -8.32 -34.52
N LYS A 50 -0.59 -8.57 -35.66
CA LYS A 50 -1.91 -9.23 -35.69
C LYS A 50 -1.86 -10.63 -35.08
N GLU A 51 -0.81 -11.38 -35.37
CA GLU A 51 -0.64 -12.72 -34.83
C GLU A 51 -0.39 -12.69 -33.31
N ILE A 52 0.41 -11.74 -32.83
CA ILE A 52 0.64 -11.52 -31.39
C ILE A 52 -0.68 -11.16 -30.68
N GLU A 53 -1.46 -10.24 -31.24
CA GLU A 53 -2.76 -9.84 -30.68
C GLU A 53 -3.72 -11.04 -30.60
N ARG A 54 -3.76 -11.88 -31.64
CA ARG A 54 -4.55 -13.12 -31.67
C ARG A 54 -4.12 -14.08 -30.56
N ILE A 55 -2.81 -14.32 -30.43
CA ILE A 55 -2.25 -15.21 -29.40
C ILE A 55 -2.53 -14.67 -28.00
N ILE A 56 -2.32 -13.37 -27.74
CA ILE A 56 -2.62 -12.75 -26.44
C ILE A 56 -4.10 -12.86 -26.11
N GLY A 57 -4.99 -12.56 -27.07
CA GLY A 57 -6.42 -12.66 -26.88
C GLY A 57 -6.89 -14.09 -26.57
N GLU A 58 -6.32 -15.09 -27.26
CA GLU A 58 -6.56 -16.51 -26.99
C GLU A 58 -6.05 -16.92 -25.61
N TYR A 59 -4.82 -16.51 -25.26
CA TYR A 59 -4.22 -16.80 -23.96
C TYR A 59 -5.04 -16.20 -22.81
N LEU A 60 -5.41 -14.92 -22.88
CA LEU A 60 -6.22 -14.27 -21.83
C LEU A 60 -7.62 -14.88 -21.69
N ARG A 61 -8.23 -15.34 -22.80
CA ARG A 61 -9.53 -16.03 -22.77
C ARG A 61 -9.44 -17.42 -22.14
N ASN A 62 -8.36 -18.14 -22.41
CA ASN A 62 -8.13 -19.49 -21.87
C ASN A 62 -7.52 -19.47 -20.45
N ASN A 63 -7.02 -18.32 -19.98
CA ASN A 63 -6.35 -18.14 -18.68
C ASN A 63 -6.86 -16.86 -17.96
N PRO A 64 -8.17 -16.72 -17.69
CA PRO A 64 -8.75 -15.50 -17.11
C PRO A 64 -8.23 -15.18 -15.69
N GLU A 65 -7.73 -16.17 -14.96
CA GLU A 65 -7.14 -16.03 -13.63
C GLU A 65 -5.95 -15.07 -13.59
N ILE A 66 -5.19 -14.95 -14.69
CA ILE A 66 -4.04 -14.05 -14.79
C ILE A 66 -4.48 -12.59 -14.67
N ILE A 67 -5.64 -12.24 -15.23
CA ILE A 67 -6.22 -10.90 -15.12
C ILE A 67 -6.61 -10.63 -13.66
N ILE A 68 -7.28 -11.59 -13.02
CA ILE A 68 -7.71 -11.48 -11.63
C ILE A 68 -6.51 -11.35 -10.70
N GLU A 69 -5.47 -12.17 -10.90
CA GLU A 69 -4.23 -12.08 -10.13
C GLU A 69 -3.54 -10.73 -10.31
N SER A 70 -3.48 -10.24 -11.55
CA SER A 70 -2.93 -8.91 -11.85
C SER A 70 -3.67 -7.80 -11.10
N ILE A 71 -5.00 -7.82 -11.12
CA ILE A 71 -5.84 -6.85 -10.39
C ILE A 71 -5.63 -6.99 -8.88
N ARG A 72 -5.61 -8.21 -8.33
CA ARG A 72 -5.40 -8.44 -6.90
C ARG A 72 -4.04 -7.94 -6.44
N ASN A 73 -2.99 -8.19 -7.23
CA ASN A 73 -1.64 -7.74 -6.94
C ASN A 73 -1.55 -6.21 -6.99
N MET A 74 -2.21 -5.57 -7.96
CA MET A 74 -2.34 -4.11 -8.01
C MET A 74 -3.07 -3.57 -6.78
N GLN A 75 -4.26 -4.07 -6.48
CA GLN A 75 -5.05 -3.66 -5.32
C GLN A 75 -4.31 -3.86 -4.00
N ALA A 76 -3.52 -4.94 -3.86
CA ALA A 76 -2.72 -5.16 -2.66
C ALA A 76 -1.63 -4.10 -2.48
N ARG A 77 -0.97 -3.69 -3.56
CA ARG A 77 0.02 -2.59 -3.55
C ARG A 77 -0.65 -1.26 -3.26
N ASP A 78 -1.78 -0.98 -3.91
CA ASP A 78 -2.51 0.27 -3.76
C ASP A 78 -3.02 0.44 -2.33
N ARG A 79 -3.57 -0.60 -1.70
CA ARG A 79 -4.01 -0.55 -0.30
C ARG A 79 -2.91 -0.10 0.66
N GLN A 80 -1.68 -0.57 0.47
CA GLN A 80 -0.56 -0.15 1.33
C GLN A 80 -0.20 1.32 1.09
N GLN A 81 -0.19 1.75 -0.17
CA GLN A 81 0.08 3.15 -0.51
C GLN A 81 -1.02 4.08 0.00
N GLU A 82 -2.28 3.70 -0.15
CA GLU A 82 -3.45 4.43 0.36
C GLU A 82 -3.40 4.56 1.88
N GLN A 83 -3.06 3.49 2.61
CA GLN A 83 -2.88 3.55 4.06
C GLN A 83 -1.74 4.50 4.45
N GLN A 84 -0.61 4.46 3.74
CA GLN A 84 0.50 5.39 3.99
C GLN A 84 0.11 6.84 3.69
N ARG A 85 -0.61 7.08 2.59
CA ARG A 85 -1.16 8.40 2.25
C ARG A 85 -2.14 8.87 3.30
N GLY A 86 -3.07 8.02 3.73
CA GLY A 86 -4.03 8.32 4.80
C GLY A 86 -3.35 8.69 6.12
N ARG A 87 -2.31 7.95 6.52
CA ARG A 87 -1.51 8.28 7.71
C ARG A 87 -0.81 9.63 7.58
N LYS A 88 -0.21 9.91 6.43
CA LYS A 88 0.44 11.21 6.15
C LYS A 88 -0.60 12.34 6.19
N ASN A 89 -1.72 12.17 5.50
CA ASN A 89 -2.81 13.13 5.44
C ASN A 89 -3.40 13.42 6.82
N LEU A 90 -3.53 12.42 7.70
CA LEU A 90 -4.01 12.63 9.07
C LEU A 90 -3.09 13.56 9.86
N VAL A 91 -1.77 13.47 9.66
CA VAL A 91 -0.80 14.37 10.28
C VAL A 91 -0.88 15.76 9.62
N THR A 92 -0.86 15.81 8.29
CA THR A 92 -0.88 17.06 7.51
C THR A 92 -2.14 17.88 7.75
N TYR A 93 -3.30 17.23 7.87
CA TYR A 93 -4.60 17.88 7.96
C TYR A 93 -5.21 17.79 9.35
N ARG A 94 -4.41 17.46 10.37
CA ARG A 94 -4.86 17.25 11.74
C ARG A 94 -5.78 18.37 12.24
N GLU A 95 -5.32 19.62 12.15
CA GLU A 95 -6.10 20.75 12.65
C GLU A 95 -7.43 20.91 11.92
N MET A 96 -7.44 20.74 10.59
CA MET A 96 -8.69 20.76 9.82
C MET A 96 -9.61 19.59 10.17
N ILE A 97 -9.08 18.41 10.47
CA ILE A 97 -9.90 17.23 10.81
C ILE A 97 -10.53 17.39 12.20
N PHE A 98 -9.77 17.86 13.20
CA PHE A 98 -10.19 17.82 14.60
C PHE A 98 -10.71 19.15 15.16
N ASN A 99 -10.20 20.29 14.68
CA ASN A 99 -10.32 21.60 15.32
C ASN A 99 -10.83 22.71 14.39
N ASP A 100 -11.37 22.35 13.23
CA ASP A 100 -12.02 23.30 12.34
C ASP A 100 -13.21 23.96 13.04
N PRO A 101 -13.21 25.29 13.24
CA PRO A 101 -14.25 25.99 13.99
C PRO A 101 -15.60 25.98 13.28
N THR A 102 -15.64 25.64 11.99
CA THR A 102 -16.89 25.53 11.22
C THR A 102 -17.55 24.17 11.34
N SER A 103 -16.88 23.20 11.98
CA SER A 103 -17.41 21.86 12.18
C SER A 103 -18.20 21.76 13.48
N PRO A 104 -19.49 21.36 13.43
CA PRO A 104 -20.27 21.15 14.64
C PRO A 104 -19.64 20.10 15.56
N VAL A 105 -19.78 20.31 16.87
CA VAL A 105 -19.29 19.39 17.90
C VAL A 105 -20.45 18.94 18.77
N GLY A 106 -20.68 17.63 18.82
CA GLY A 106 -21.63 16.98 19.73
C GLY A 106 -20.93 16.30 20.91
N GLY A 107 -21.73 15.78 21.84
CA GLY A 107 -21.22 15.14 23.06
C GLY A 107 -20.57 16.15 24.01
N ASN A 108 -19.42 15.78 24.56
CA ASN A 108 -18.62 16.64 25.44
C ASN A 108 -17.50 17.33 24.63
N PRO A 109 -17.53 18.66 24.45
CA PRO A 109 -16.49 19.38 23.72
C PRO A 109 -15.08 19.27 24.33
N LYS A 110 -14.98 18.85 25.60
CA LYS A 110 -13.73 18.63 26.34
C LYS A 110 -13.46 17.14 26.59
N GLY A 111 -14.09 16.26 25.79
CA GLY A 111 -13.92 14.82 25.88
C GLY A 111 -12.47 14.37 25.68
N ASP A 112 -12.10 13.26 26.32
CA ASP A 112 -10.76 12.66 26.22
C ASP A 112 -10.59 11.79 24.97
N VAL A 113 -11.68 11.27 24.44
CA VAL A 113 -11.75 10.57 23.15
C VAL A 113 -12.49 11.44 22.14
N THR A 114 -11.87 11.68 20.99
CA THR A 114 -12.51 12.37 19.86
C THR A 114 -12.85 11.41 18.74
N ILE A 115 -14.11 11.35 18.35
CA ILE A 115 -14.58 10.67 17.13
C ILE A 115 -14.89 11.73 16.08
N VAL A 116 -14.36 11.55 14.88
CA VAL A 116 -14.66 12.42 13.73
C VAL A 116 -15.42 11.59 12.70
N GLU A 117 -16.63 12.00 12.35
CA GLU A 117 -17.44 11.31 11.34
C GLU A 117 -17.58 12.18 10.10
N PHE A 118 -17.15 11.62 8.97
CA PHE A 118 -17.49 12.15 7.64
C PHE A 118 -18.80 11.52 7.20
N PHE A 119 -19.83 12.34 7.01
CA PHE A 119 -21.18 11.86 6.72
C PHE A 119 -21.88 12.68 5.65
N ASP A 120 -22.95 12.11 5.11
CA ASP A 120 -23.79 12.70 4.08
C ASP A 120 -25.26 12.43 4.42
N TYR A 121 -26.13 13.44 4.34
CA TYR A 121 -27.56 13.32 4.64
C TYR A 121 -28.35 12.36 3.73
N ASN A 122 -27.82 11.95 2.57
CA ASN A 122 -28.41 10.93 1.71
C ASN A 122 -27.78 9.55 1.85
N CYS A 123 -26.75 9.40 2.70
CA CYS A 123 -26.11 8.12 2.97
C CYS A 123 -27.02 7.22 3.83
N SER A 124 -27.55 6.14 3.24
CA SER A 124 -28.42 5.20 3.96
C SER A 124 -27.72 4.48 5.12
N PHE A 125 -26.42 4.21 5.00
CA PHE A 125 -25.61 3.63 6.07
C PHE A 125 -25.43 4.60 7.24
N CYS A 126 -25.13 5.87 6.95
CA CYS A 126 -24.95 6.92 7.94
C CYS A 126 -26.23 7.10 8.77
N LYS A 127 -27.41 7.10 8.11
CA LYS A 127 -28.72 7.09 8.79
C LYS A 127 -28.93 5.88 9.69
N ARG A 128 -28.50 4.69 9.28
CA ARG A 128 -28.62 3.46 10.10
C ARG A 128 -27.66 3.45 11.29
N VAL A 129 -26.48 4.06 11.15
CA VAL A 129 -25.46 4.12 12.20
C VAL A 129 -25.75 5.23 13.22
N PHE A 130 -26.41 6.31 12.82
CA PHE A 130 -26.69 7.46 13.68
C PHE A 130 -27.33 7.11 15.04
N PRO A 131 -28.36 6.24 15.14
CA PRO A 131 -28.91 5.83 16.45
C PRO A 131 -27.89 5.11 17.34
N ILE A 132 -26.96 4.35 16.76
CA ILE A 132 -25.91 3.63 17.48
C ILE A 132 -24.89 4.63 18.04
N VAL A 133 -24.48 5.61 17.22
CA VAL A 133 -23.61 6.70 17.66
C VAL A 133 -24.27 7.50 18.77
N LYS A 134 -25.55 7.85 18.62
CA LYS A 134 -26.29 8.57 19.65
C LYS A 134 -26.29 7.80 20.98
N LYS A 135 -26.56 6.49 20.94
CA LYS A 135 -26.48 5.62 22.12
C LYS A 135 -25.07 5.59 22.73
N LEU A 136 -24.02 5.53 21.91
CA LEU A 136 -22.63 5.58 22.39
C LEU A 136 -22.33 6.89 23.14
N LEU A 137 -22.75 8.04 22.61
CA LEU A 137 -22.61 9.35 23.28
C LEU A 137 -23.50 9.46 24.53
N GLU A 138 -24.55 8.65 24.61
CA GLU A 138 -25.39 8.54 25.79
C GLU A 138 -24.73 7.72 26.90
N GLU A 139 -24.05 6.63 26.54
CA GLU A 139 -23.36 5.72 27.45
C GLU A 139 -22.01 6.27 27.95
N ASP A 140 -21.24 6.94 27.08
CA ASP A 140 -19.97 7.57 27.41
C ASP A 140 -20.03 9.09 27.23
N LYS A 141 -20.08 9.80 28.37
CA LYS A 141 -20.15 11.26 28.43
C LYS A 141 -18.81 11.96 28.22
N ASN A 142 -17.71 11.23 28.10
CA ASN A 142 -16.39 11.78 27.84
C ASN A 142 -16.03 11.77 26.36
N ILE A 143 -16.94 11.39 25.47
CA ILE A 143 -16.69 11.45 24.02
C ILE A 143 -16.96 12.85 23.48
N ARG A 144 -15.98 13.39 22.74
CA ARG A 144 -16.12 14.52 21.83
C ARG A 144 -16.45 14.01 20.43
N TYR A 145 -17.53 14.48 19.83
CA TYR A 145 -17.94 14.03 18.50
C TYR A 145 -17.90 15.18 17.49
N VAL A 146 -17.07 15.08 16.46
CA VAL A 146 -16.91 16.11 15.41
C VAL A 146 -17.62 15.68 14.14
N PHE A 147 -18.55 16.52 13.69
CA PHE A 147 -19.30 16.30 12.46
C PHE A 147 -18.55 16.90 11.26
N LYS A 148 -18.26 16.08 10.25
CA LYS A 148 -17.65 16.50 8.99
C LYS A 148 -18.62 16.28 7.84
N GLU A 149 -19.20 17.38 7.38
CA GLU A 149 -20.06 17.40 6.20
C GLU A 149 -19.28 16.94 4.96
N PHE A 150 -19.72 15.85 4.35
CA PHE A 150 -19.13 15.29 3.13
C PHE A 150 -20.21 14.96 2.09
N PRO A 151 -20.88 15.99 1.54
CA PRO A 151 -22.03 15.82 0.64
C PRO A 151 -21.60 15.40 -0.77
N ILE A 152 -21.43 14.09 -0.99
CA ILE A 152 -20.93 13.53 -2.26
C ILE A 152 -21.99 12.72 -3.03
N LEU A 153 -23.13 12.42 -2.42
CA LEU A 153 -24.08 11.45 -2.98
C LEU A 153 -25.16 12.09 -3.86
N SER A 154 -25.58 13.32 -3.58
CA SER A 154 -26.52 14.04 -4.45
C SER A 154 -26.50 15.56 -4.22
N PRO A 155 -27.10 16.36 -5.13
CA PRO A 155 -27.26 17.81 -4.92
C PRO A 155 -28.03 18.16 -3.63
N GLN A 156 -28.99 17.32 -3.22
CA GLN A 156 -29.72 17.52 -1.97
C GLN A 156 -28.82 17.31 -0.74
N SER A 157 -27.76 16.50 -0.85
CA SER A 157 -26.78 16.35 0.23
C SER A 157 -26.10 17.69 0.52
N GLU A 158 -25.74 18.43 -0.52
CA GLU A 158 -25.10 19.75 -0.38
C GLU A 158 -26.06 20.77 0.22
N LEU A 159 -27.31 20.80 -0.25
CA LEU A 159 -28.34 21.68 0.32
C LEU A 159 -28.56 21.39 1.81
N ALA A 160 -28.66 20.11 2.18
CA ALA A 160 -28.84 19.70 3.57
C ALA A 160 -27.64 20.07 4.45
N ALA A 161 -26.42 19.84 3.98
CA ALA A 161 -25.19 20.23 4.69
C ALA A 161 -25.13 21.75 4.90
N ARG A 162 -25.41 22.54 3.87
CA ARG A 162 -25.45 24.00 3.98
C ARG A 162 -26.52 24.46 4.97
N ALA A 163 -27.71 23.85 4.93
CA ALA A 163 -28.79 24.17 5.87
C ALA A 163 -28.42 23.84 7.32
N ALA A 164 -27.79 22.68 7.56
CA ALA A 164 -27.36 22.26 8.88
C ALA A 164 -26.25 23.15 9.46
N LEU A 165 -25.26 23.53 8.63
CA LEU A 165 -24.18 24.43 9.05
C LEU A 165 -24.64 25.88 9.31
N ALA A 166 -25.79 26.29 8.77
CA ALA A 166 -26.35 27.61 8.96
C ALA A 166 -27.36 27.71 10.13
N ALA A 167 -27.68 26.58 10.77
CA ALA A 167 -28.71 26.46 11.81
C ALA A 167 -28.24 26.88 13.21
#